data_AF-A0A0L7QYG1-F1
#
_entry.id   AF-A0A0L7QYG1-F1
#
_cell.length_a   1.000
_cell.length_b   1.000
_cell.length_c   1.000
_cell.angle_alpha   90.00
_cell.angle_beta   90.00
_cell.angle_gamma   90.00
#
_symmetry.space_group_name_H-M   'P 1'
#
loop_
_entity.id
_entity.type
_entity.pdbx_description
1 polymer ?
#
loop_
_entity_poly.entity_id
_entity_poly.type
_entity_poly.pdbx_seq_one_letter_code
_entity_poly.pdbx_strand_id
1 'polypeptide(L)'
;MMRMIKDRGLHILNGNKRGDEEGELTYVDKKGLSVIDYVLTNSKGWNRTEKLQIGDRMDSDHLPLTVGVMAEGAVDSEEGQLKKEVIN
;
A
#
# COMPACT_ATOMS: atom_id res chain seq x y z
N MET A 1 -4.06 2.08 -18.75
CA MET A 1 -4.09 1.54 -17.37
C MET A 1 -5.51 1.38 -16.81
N MET A 2 -6.28 2.47 -16.61
CA MET A 2 -7.59 2.38 -15.95
C MET A 2 -8.60 1.41 -16.58
N ARG A 3 -8.66 1.33 -17.91
CA ARG A 3 -9.50 0.35 -18.62
C ARG A 3 -9.12 -1.09 -18.25
N MET A 4 -7.83 -1.42 -18.26
CA MET A 4 -7.32 -2.75 -17.88
C MET A 4 -7.65 -3.10 -16.43
N ILE A 5 -7.53 -2.13 -15.53
CA ILE A 5 -7.83 -2.32 -14.10
C ILE A 5 -9.31 -2.68 -13.93
N LYS A 6 -10.20 -1.89 -14.55
CA LYS A 6 -11.64 -2.13 -14.52
C LYS A 6 -12.01 -3.48 -15.14
N ASP A 7 -11.51 -3.76 -16.35
CA ASP A 7 -11.87 -4.97 -17.10
C ASP A 7 -11.37 -6.25 -16.40
N ARG A 8 -10.33 -6.16 -15.57
CA ARG A 8 -9.76 -7.29 -14.82
C ARG A 8 -10.21 -7.35 -13.36
N GLY A 9 -11.08 -6.44 -12.91
CA GLY A 9 -11.53 -6.38 -11.51
C GLY A 9 -10.38 -6.16 -10.52
N LEU A 10 -9.35 -5.40 -10.94
CA LEU A 10 -8.23 -5.02 -10.10
C LEU A 10 -8.55 -3.73 -9.33
N HIS A 11 -7.88 -3.55 -8.20
CA HIS A 11 -7.96 -2.39 -7.34
C HIS A 11 -6.58 -1.74 -7.24
N ILE A 12 -6.56 -0.41 -7.22
CA ILE A 12 -5.35 0.37 -6.95
C ILE A 12 -5.29 0.60 -5.44
N LEU A 13 -4.16 0.29 -4.81
CA LEU A 13 -3.99 0.55 -3.37
C LEU A 13 -3.57 1.99 -3.09
N ASN A 14 -2.73 2.58 -3.93
CA ASN A 14 -2.24 3.95 -3.75
C ASN A 14 -3.38 4.95 -3.61
N GLY A 15 -3.33 5.84 -2.62
CA GLY A 15 -4.39 6.81 -2.34
C GLY A 15 -5.70 6.21 -1.76
N ASN A 16 -5.82 4.87 -1.70
CA ASN A 16 -7.08 4.19 -1.38
C ASN A 16 -6.94 3.22 -0.20
N LYS A 17 -5.76 3.12 0.40
CA LYS A 17 -5.49 2.24 1.52
C LYS A 17 -4.85 3.00 2.67
N ARG A 18 -5.06 2.49 3.89
CA ARG A 18 -4.52 3.09 5.11
C ARG A 18 -3.01 3.27 5.02
N GLY A 19 -2.52 4.45 5.36
CA GLY A 19 -1.10 4.82 5.35
C GLY A 19 -0.60 5.50 4.08
N ASP A 20 -1.45 5.67 3.07
CA ASP A 20 -1.14 6.35 1.81
C ASP A 20 -2.37 7.15 1.30
N GLU A 21 -3.22 7.64 2.19
CA GLU A 21 -4.47 8.33 1.83
C GLU A 21 -4.22 9.64 1.07
N GLU A 22 -3.09 10.29 1.32
CA GLU A 22 -2.69 11.54 0.64
C GLU A 22 -2.07 11.30 -0.74
N GLY A 23 -1.72 10.04 -1.08
CA GLY A 23 -1.05 9.68 -2.32
C GLY A 23 0.39 10.17 -2.35
N GLU A 24 1.26 9.50 -1.59
CA GLU A 24 2.67 9.83 -1.45
C GLU A 24 3.46 9.64 -2.76
N LEU A 25 4.54 10.41 -2.90
CA LEU A 25 5.42 10.36 -4.07
C LEU A 25 6.13 9.01 -4.14
N THR A 26 6.26 8.45 -5.34
CA THR A 26 7.01 7.20 -5.56
C THR A 26 8.29 7.42 -6.34
N TYR A 27 8.47 8.61 -6.92
CA TYR A 27 9.62 8.94 -7.73
C TYR A 27 10.08 10.36 -7.46
N VAL A 28 11.39 10.51 -7.26
CA VAL A 28 12.08 11.76 -6.99
C VAL A 28 13.37 11.80 -7.78
N ASP A 29 13.45 12.69 -8.77
CA ASP A 29 14.69 12.96 -9.49
C ASP A 29 14.98 14.47 -9.62
N LYS A 30 16.06 14.81 -10.33
CA LYS A 30 16.43 16.21 -10.58
C LYS A 30 15.43 16.96 -11.47
N LYS A 31 14.55 16.25 -12.17
CA LYS A 31 13.61 16.80 -13.15
C LYS A 31 12.20 16.94 -12.59
N GLY A 32 11.88 16.26 -11.49
CA GLY A 32 10.61 16.44 -10.79
C GLY A 32 10.25 15.34 -9.82
N LEU A 33 9.00 15.43 -9.37
CA LEU A 33 8.36 14.55 -8.40
C LEU A 33 7.13 13.94 -9.06
N SER A 34 6.95 12.63 -8.94
CA SER A 34 5.78 11.97 -9.52
C SER A 34 5.38 10.69 -8.78
N VAL A 35 4.16 10.23 -9.08
CA VAL A 35 3.62 8.93 -8.66
C VAL A 35 3.55 8.07 -9.91
N ILE A 36 4.50 7.16 -10.08
CA ILE A 36 4.60 6.30 -11.27
C ILE A 36 4.69 4.81 -10.93
N ASP A 37 4.81 4.48 -9.64
CA ASP A 37 4.80 3.12 -9.12
C ASP A 37 3.46 2.86 -8.43
N TYR A 38 2.74 1.83 -8.88
CA TYR A 38 1.40 1.54 -8.40
C TYR A 38 1.29 0.09 -7.93
N VAL A 39 0.63 -0.12 -6.79
CA VAL A 39 0.27 -1.46 -6.33
C VAL A 39 -1.15 -1.79 -6.78
N LEU A 40 -1.27 -2.87 -7.56
CA LEU A 40 -2.54 -3.41 -8.02
C LEU A 40 -2.84 -4.74 -7.32
N THR A 41 -4.10 -4.97 -6.98
CA THR A 41 -4.52 -6.22 -6.35
C THR A 41 -5.91 -6.65 -6.77
N ASN A 42 -6.26 -7.92 -6.58
CA ASN A 42 -7.64 -8.39 -6.73
C ASN A 42 -8.43 -8.15 -5.43
N SER A 43 -9.73 -8.45 -5.43
CA SER A 43 -10.58 -8.23 -4.24
C SER A 43 -10.12 -9.00 -3.00
N LYS A 44 -9.53 -10.21 -3.15
CA LYS A 44 -8.99 -10.97 -2.02
C LYS A 44 -7.79 -10.25 -1.40
N GLY A 45 -6.86 -9.78 -2.23
CA GLY A 45 -5.70 -9.04 -1.75
C GLY A 45 -6.08 -7.69 -1.18
N TRP A 46 -7.08 -6.99 -1.76
CA TRP A 46 -7.62 -5.74 -1.20
C TRP A 46 -8.06 -5.88 0.26
N ASN A 47 -8.83 -6.94 0.55
CA ASN A 47 -9.34 -7.22 1.89
C ASN A 47 -8.22 -7.61 2.87
N ARG A 48 -7.15 -8.25 2.37
CA ARG A 48 -6.03 -8.73 3.19
C ARG A 48 -4.93 -7.70 3.38
N THR A 49 -4.84 -6.68 2.54
CA THR A 49 -3.92 -5.58 2.78
C THR A 49 -4.40 -4.80 4.00
N GLU A 50 -3.51 -4.59 4.97
CA GLU A 50 -3.77 -3.75 6.14
C GLU A 50 -3.41 -2.28 5.87
N LYS A 51 -2.27 -2.07 5.21
CA LYS A 51 -1.71 -0.74 4.95
C LYS A 51 -0.80 -0.71 3.73
N LEU A 52 -0.65 0.46 3.14
CA LEU A 52 0.34 0.81 2.13
C LEU A 52 1.09 2.05 2.62
N GLN A 53 2.40 2.10 2.47
CA GLN A 53 3.23 3.26 2.84
C GLN A 53 4.44 3.35 1.90
N ILE A 54 5.02 4.54 1.78
CA ILE A 54 6.36 4.69 1.22
C ILE A 54 7.40 4.34 2.29
N GLY A 55 8.44 3.60 1.91
CA GLY A 55 9.55 3.26 2.79
C GLY A 55 10.73 4.23 2.65
N ASP A 56 11.66 4.15 3.60
CA ASP A 56 12.64 5.22 3.84
C ASP A 56 13.97 5.03 3.06
N ARG A 57 14.03 4.05 2.16
CA ARG A 57 15.25 3.71 1.41
C ARG A 57 15.45 4.69 0.26
N MET A 58 16.61 5.35 0.22
CA MET A 58 16.93 6.43 -0.73
C MET A 58 18.02 6.06 -1.76
N ASP A 59 18.30 4.77 -1.95
CA ASP A 59 19.38 4.30 -2.85
C ASP A 59 19.01 4.41 -4.35
N SER A 60 17.79 4.88 -4.66
CA SER A 60 17.24 5.02 -6.01
C SER A 60 16.40 6.30 -6.09
N ASP A 61 16.25 6.81 -7.30
CA ASP A 61 15.24 7.79 -7.68
C ASP A 61 13.79 7.27 -7.51
N HIS A 62 13.60 5.95 -7.40
CA HIS A 62 12.33 5.35 -6.97
C HIS A 62 12.31 5.11 -5.46
N LEU A 63 11.23 5.58 -4.82
CA LEU A 63 10.96 5.33 -3.42
C LEU A 63 10.24 3.97 -3.26
N PRO A 64 10.63 3.16 -2.27
CA PRO A 64 10.05 1.83 -2.09
C PRO A 64 8.59 1.90 -1.63
N LEU A 65 7.74 1.03 -2.17
CA LEU A 65 6.37 0.82 -1.69
C LEU A 65 6.33 -0.38 -0.73
N THR A 66 5.85 -0.16 0.48
CA THR A 66 5.72 -1.20 1.52
C THR A 66 4.25 -1.55 1.72
N VAL A 67 3.92 -2.84 1.54
CA VAL A 67 2.55 -3.37 1.70
C VAL A 67 2.48 -4.29 2.90
N GLY A 68 1.66 -3.95 3.89
CA GLY A 68 1.31 -4.86 4.98
C GLY A 68 0.16 -5.77 4.57
N VAL A 69 0.35 -7.09 4.61
CA VAL A 69 -0.69 -8.08 4.29
C VAL A 69 -0.90 -9.05 5.45
N MET A 70 -2.16 -9.32 5.76
CA MET A 70 -2.54 -10.36 6.74
C MET A 70 -2.20 -11.74 6.19
N ALA A 71 -1.51 -12.54 6.99
CA ALA A 71 -1.20 -13.93 6.66
C ALA A 71 -2.49 -14.76 6.54
N GLU A 72 -2.49 -15.79 5.69
CA GLU A 72 -3.64 -16.72 5.63
C GLU A 72 -3.75 -17.49 6.95
N GLY A 73 -4.94 -17.50 7.54
CA GLY A 73 -5.19 -18.15 8.84
C GLY A 73 -4.92 -17.26 10.07
N ALA A 74 -4.46 -16.01 9.88
CA ALA A 74 -4.47 -15.04 10.96
C ALA A 74 -5.93 -14.65 11.27
N VAL A 75 -6.42 -15.08 12.43
CA VAL A 75 -7.70 -14.61 13.00
C VAL A 75 -7.46 -13.25 13.64
N ASP A 76 -8.28 -12.27 13.30
CA ASP A 76 -8.39 -11.02 14.05
C ASP A 76 -8.92 -11.36 15.46
N SER A 77 -8.01 -11.59 16.40
CA SER A 77 -8.34 -11.69 17.82
C SER A 77 -8.28 -10.30 18.45
N GLU A 78 -9.22 -9.99 19.36
CA GLU A 78 -9.24 -8.72 20.12
C GLU A 78 -7.91 -8.45 20.84
N GLU A 79 -7.17 -9.50 21.25
CA GLU A 79 -5.82 -9.39 21.82
C GLU A 79 -4.76 -8.81 20.87
N GLY A 80 -4.89 -9.04 19.56
CA GLY A 80 -3.99 -8.50 18.55
C GLY A 80 -4.19 -7.00 18.31
N GLN A 81 -5.43 -6.52 18.47
CA GLN A 81 -5.78 -5.11 18.34
C GLN A 81 -5.33 -4.30 19.57
N LEU A 82 -5.56 -4.83 20.78
CA LEU A 82 -5.11 -4.22 22.03
C LEU A 82 -3.58 -4.04 22.10
N LYS A 83 -2.80 -4.99 21.57
CA LYS A 83 -1.32 -4.86 21.53
C LYS A 83 -0.83 -3.81 20.53
N LYS A 84 -1.56 -3.55 19.44
CA LYS A 84 -1.21 -2.49 18.47
C LYS A 84 -1.48 -1.09 19.04
N GLU A 85 -2.48 -0.93 19.92
CA GLU A 85 -2.77 0.35 20.60
C GLU A 85 -1.85 0.64 21.79
N VAL A 86 -1.37 -0.38 22.50
CA VAL A 86 -0.50 -0.21 23.69
C VAL A 86 0.95 0.16 23.34
N ILE A 87 1.37 -0.02 22.08
CA ILE A 87 2.76 0.23 21.63
C ILE A 87 2.92 1.59 20.90
N ASN A 88 1.86 2.39 20.78
CA ASN A 88 1.91 3.77 20.26
C ASN A 88 2.05 4.81 21.37
#